data_AF-A0A975MIH2-F1
#
_entry.id   AF-A0A975MIH2-F1
#
_cell.length_a   1.000
_cell.length_b   1.000
_cell.length_c   1.000
_cell.angle_alpha   90.00
_cell.angle_beta   90.00
_cell.angle_gamma   90.00
#
_symmetry.space_group_name_H-M   'P 1'
#
loop_
_entity.id
_entity.type
_entity.pdbx_description
1 polymer ?
#
loop_
_entity_poly.entity_id
_entity_poly.type
_entity_poly.pdbx_seq_one_letter_code
_entity_poly.pdbx_strand_id
1 'polypeptide(L)'
;MLAPLIAGVLVAAWIGVVRDALVDMAPDGVRERLDPRSGLSALQIALVLPAAALGAATHVMWDSFTHEGRWGVELLPFLDGTYGPLPGYRWAQYASGAVGSLVLVVAAAVWLRGRPRRPRPRRVPVLGDRALMAGGGGVVLAVVVSAISDVTDGFHAVAYGAAITTMAASAVVVLSLSLAWQGFVRRAPAGSEQKPT
;
A
#
# COMPACT_ATOMS: atom_id res chain seq x y z
N MET A 1 0.60 21.72 12.18
CA MET A 1 0.67 20.94 13.44
C MET A 1 -0.14 19.64 13.43
N LEU A 2 -1.23 19.52 12.67
CA LEU A 2 -2.06 18.29 12.62
C LEU A 2 -1.42 17.11 11.88
N ALA A 3 -0.68 17.35 10.80
CA ALA A 3 -0.07 16.30 9.97
C ALA A 3 0.81 15.28 10.74
N PRO A 4 1.76 15.70 11.60
CA PRO A 4 2.58 14.73 12.35
C PRO A 4 1.77 13.91 13.36
N LEU A 5 0.69 14.47 13.92
CA LEU A 5 -0.20 13.73 14.82
C LEU A 5 -0.97 12.64 14.07
N ILE A 6 -1.53 12.98 12.90
CA ILE A 6 -2.21 12.02 12.04
C ILE A 6 -1.25 10.91 11.62
N ALA A 7 -0.03 11.26 11.19
CA ALA A 7 0.98 10.27 10.83
C ALA A 7 1.32 9.34 12.02
N GLY A 8 1.50 9.89 13.22
CA GLY A 8 1.73 9.10 14.43
C GLY A 8 0.59 8.13 14.74
N VAL A 9 -0.66 8.58 14.63
CA VAL A 9 -1.85 7.73 14.82
C VAL A 9 -1.92 6.63 13.76
N LEU A 10 -1.64 6.94 12.50
CA LEU A 10 -1.62 5.96 11.41
C LEU A 10 -0.52 4.91 11.61
N VAL A 11 0.68 5.32 12.05
CA VAL A 11 1.77 4.40 12.38
C VAL A 11 1.40 3.51 13.57
N ALA A 12 0.79 4.07 14.61
CA ALA A 12 0.30 3.31 15.75
C ALA A 12 -0.79 2.31 15.34
N ALA A 13 -1.74 2.72 14.49
CA ALA A 13 -2.78 1.86 13.95
C ALA A 13 -2.19 0.74 13.06
N TRP A 14 -1.21 1.07 12.23
CA TRP A 14 -0.47 0.09 11.44
C TRP A 14 0.17 -0.99 12.32
N ILE A 15 0.92 -0.57 13.35
CA ILE A 15 1.64 -1.49 14.26
C ILE A 15 0.67 -2.30 15.12
N GLY A 16 -0.36 -1.65 15.67
CA GLY A 16 -1.26 -2.26 16.65
C GLY A 16 -2.41 -3.07 16.05
N VAL A 17 -2.85 -2.75 14.83
CA VAL A 17 -4.04 -3.34 14.21
C VAL A 17 -3.69 -4.16 12.98
N VAL A 18 -2.90 -3.60 12.05
CA VAL A 18 -2.81 -4.09 10.66
C VAL A 18 -1.64 -5.03 10.42
N ARG A 19 -0.44 -4.69 10.90
CA ARG A 19 0.83 -5.36 10.54
C ARG A 19 0.80 -6.87 10.77
N ASP A 20 0.48 -7.29 11.99
CA ASP A 20 0.52 -8.70 12.37
C ASP A 20 -0.54 -9.52 11.60
N ALA A 21 -1.71 -8.93 11.34
CA ALA A 21 -2.77 -9.55 10.55
C ALA A 21 -2.34 -9.74 9.08
N LEU A 22 -1.76 -8.70 8.46
CA LEU A 22 -1.26 -8.80 7.08
C LEU A 22 -0.15 -9.85 6.94
N VAL A 23 0.77 -9.92 7.91
CA VAL A 23 1.82 -10.95 7.91
C VAL A 23 1.20 -12.35 8.04
N ASP A 24 0.25 -12.57 8.94
CA ASP A 24 -0.36 -13.88 9.16
C ASP A 24 -1.23 -14.34 7.99
N MET A 25 -1.91 -13.42 7.32
CA MET A 25 -2.78 -13.71 6.18
C MET A 25 -1.99 -13.89 4.87
N ALA A 26 -0.78 -13.32 4.75
CA ALA A 26 0.02 -13.37 3.53
C ALA A 26 0.24 -14.82 3.02
N PRO A 27 0.39 -15.02 1.69
CA PRO A 27 0.73 -16.31 1.12
C PRO A 27 1.99 -16.89 1.76
N ASP A 28 2.08 -18.22 1.88
CA ASP A 28 3.16 -18.88 2.63
C ASP A 28 4.57 -18.47 2.17
N GLY A 29 4.75 -18.31 0.85
CA GLY A 29 6.02 -17.86 0.28
C GLY A 29 6.50 -16.49 0.77
N VAL A 30 5.58 -15.62 1.20
CA VAL A 30 5.84 -14.29 1.78
C VAL A 30 5.86 -14.37 3.31
N ARG A 31 4.83 -14.96 3.91
CA ARG A 31 4.62 -15.06 5.36
C ARG A 31 5.79 -15.70 6.09
N GLU A 32 6.34 -16.78 5.55
CA GLU A 32 7.49 -17.49 6.15
C GLU A 32 8.79 -16.68 6.11
N ARG A 33 8.83 -15.58 5.36
CA ARG A 33 10.00 -14.69 5.21
C ARG A 33 9.85 -13.38 5.97
N LEU A 34 8.70 -13.17 6.60
CA LEU A 34 8.38 -11.99 7.38
C LEU A 34 8.38 -12.34 8.88
N ASP A 35 8.91 -11.42 9.69
CA ASP A 35 8.79 -11.51 11.14
C ASP A 35 7.60 -10.63 11.57
N PRO A 36 6.54 -11.19 12.16
CA PRO A 36 5.35 -10.42 12.53
C PRO A 36 5.65 -9.35 13.59
N ARG A 37 6.69 -9.55 14.41
CA ARG A 37 7.05 -8.67 15.53
C ARG A 37 8.46 -8.11 15.41
N SER A 38 8.85 -7.60 14.24
CA SER A 38 10.10 -6.84 14.14
C SER A 38 9.93 -5.47 14.78
N GLY A 39 10.70 -5.19 15.84
CA GLY A 39 10.87 -3.82 16.36
C GLY A 39 11.68 -2.97 15.38
N LEU A 40 11.58 -1.65 15.51
CA LEU A 40 12.46 -0.71 14.83
C LEU A 40 13.73 -0.53 15.68
N SER A 41 14.90 -0.73 15.09
CA SER A 41 16.17 -0.36 15.71
C SER A 41 16.25 1.15 15.92
N ALA A 42 17.10 1.59 16.87
CA ALA A 42 17.33 3.02 17.11
C ALA A 42 17.79 3.75 15.84
N LEU A 43 18.62 3.10 15.02
CA LEU A 43 19.05 3.63 13.72
C LEU A 43 17.87 3.78 12.75
N GLN A 44 16.99 2.78 12.64
CA GLN A 44 15.80 2.88 11.80
C GLN A 44 14.90 4.03 12.25
N ILE A 45 14.66 4.18 13.55
CA ILE A 45 13.89 5.30 14.11
C ILE A 45 14.54 6.64 13.75
N ALA A 46 15.86 6.77 13.92
CA ALA A 46 16.60 7.98 13.59
C ALA A 46 16.52 8.31 12.08
N LEU A 47 16.45 7.30 11.21
CA LEU A 47 16.34 7.47 9.76
C LEU A 47 14.92 7.76 9.27
N VAL A 48 13.88 7.55 10.07
CA VAL A 48 12.47 7.79 9.65
C VAL A 48 12.26 9.23 9.23
N LEU A 49 12.67 10.21 10.06
CA LEU A 49 12.45 11.63 9.77
C LEU A 49 13.23 12.12 8.54
N PRO A 50 14.55 11.88 8.39
CA PRO A 50 15.26 12.31 7.18
C PRO A 50 14.77 11.59 5.93
N ALA A 51 14.43 10.29 6.00
CA ALA A 51 13.85 9.58 4.86
C ALA A 51 12.48 10.15 4.46
N ALA A 52 11.62 10.45 5.43
CA ALA A 52 10.32 11.07 5.19
C ALA A 52 10.46 12.48 4.61
N ALA A 53 11.40 13.28 5.13
CA ALA A 53 11.68 14.63 4.61
C ALA A 53 12.19 14.59 3.17
N LEU A 54 13.13 13.67 2.87
CA LEU A 54 13.64 13.48 1.51
C LEU A 54 12.54 12.99 0.55
N GLY A 55 11.71 12.04 0.98
CA GLY A 55 10.55 11.56 0.22
C GLY A 55 9.55 12.69 -0.07
N ALA A 56 9.21 13.49 0.93
CA ALA A 56 8.31 14.64 0.76
C ALA A 56 8.92 15.71 -0.15
N ALA A 57 10.22 16.01 -0.01
CA ALA A 57 10.91 16.98 -0.85
C ALA A 57 10.93 16.54 -2.33
N THR A 58 11.27 15.27 -2.60
CA THR A 58 11.25 14.72 -3.96
C THR A 58 9.84 14.73 -4.55
N HIS A 59 8.81 14.42 -3.76
CA HIS A 59 7.42 14.48 -4.17
C HIS A 59 6.98 15.91 -4.53
N VAL A 60 7.19 16.88 -3.64
CA VAL A 60 6.85 18.31 -3.87
C VAL A 60 7.60 18.87 -5.08
N MET A 61 8.87 18.49 -5.26
CA MET A 61 9.66 18.88 -6.42
C MET A 61 9.04 18.34 -7.72
N TRP A 62 8.64 17.07 -7.73
CA TRP A 62 8.01 16.44 -8.90
C TRP A 62 6.62 17.02 -9.20
N ASP A 63 5.83 17.32 -8.18
CA ASP A 63 4.54 18.01 -8.34
C ASP A 63 4.74 19.41 -8.93
N SER A 64 5.72 20.15 -8.41
CA SER A 64 6.05 21.48 -8.92
C SER A 64 6.57 21.41 -10.36
N PHE A 65 7.11 20.27 -10.81
CA PHE A 65 7.55 20.09 -12.19
C PHE A 65 6.40 19.68 -13.13
N THR A 66 5.48 18.84 -12.66
CA THR A 66 4.48 18.17 -13.51
C THR A 66 3.05 18.72 -13.40
N HIS A 67 2.79 19.68 -12.52
CA HIS A 67 1.46 20.31 -12.46
C HIS A 67 1.30 21.43 -13.49
N GLU A 68 0.06 21.57 -13.96
CA GLU A 68 -0.38 22.66 -14.83
C GLU A 68 -0.03 24.03 -14.22
N GLY A 69 0.51 24.93 -15.05
CA GLY A 69 0.92 26.27 -14.61
C GLY A 69 2.06 26.27 -13.59
N ARG A 70 2.88 25.22 -13.55
CA ARG A 70 4.10 25.19 -12.72
C ARG A 70 5.36 25.20 -13.57
N TRP A 71 6.49 25.45 -12.90
CA TRP A 71 7.78 25.76 -13.54
C TRP A 71 8.23 24.72 -14.56
N GLY A 72 7.97 23.42 -14.35
CA GLY A 72 8.39 22.39 -15.29
C GLY A 72 7.60 22.41 -16.59
N VAL A 73 6.28 22.64 -16.52
CA VAL A 73 5.40 22.77 -17.70
C VAL A 73 5.68 24.07 -18.44
N GLU A 74 5.94 25.17 -17.72
CA GLU A 74 6.34 26.46 -18.33
C GLU A 74 7.71 26.36 -19.04
N LEU A 75 8.66 25.64 -18.44
CA LEU A 75 10.01 25.48 -19.00
C LEU A 75 10.05 24.51 -20.18
N LEU A 76 9.19 23.49 -20.19
CA LEU A 76 9.14 22.45 -21.21
C LEU A 76 7.75 22.43 -21.86
N PRO A 77 7.51 23.26 -22.90
CA PRO A 77 6.20 23.36 -23.57
C PRO A 77 5.66 22.03 -24.11
N PHE A 78 6.54 21.05 -24.37
CA PHE A 78 6.14 19.69 -24.70
C PHE A 78 5.23 19.05 -23.63
N LEU A 79 5.41 19.37 -22.34
CA LEU A 79 4.54 18.85 -21.28
C LEU A 79 3.11 19.43 -21.34
N ASP A 80 2.95 20.62 -21.91
CA ASP A 80 1.63 21.24 -22.09
C ASP A 80 0.91 20.74 -23.35
N GLY A 81 1.67 20.15 -24.28
CA GLY A 81 1.13 19.51 -25.48
C GLY A 81 0.14 18.37 -25.16
N THR A 82 -0.90 18.22 -25.97
CA THR A 82 -1.86 17.12 -25.85
C THR A 82 -1.43 15.92 -26.69
N TYR A 83 -1.33 14.75 -26.06
CA TYR A 83 -0.93 13.49 -26.70
C TYR A 83 -2.03 12.44 -26.49
N GLY A 84 -2.93 12.33 -27.47
CA GLY A 84 -4.10 11.46 -27.35
C GLY A 84 -5.09 12.02 -26.32
N PRO A 85 -5.49 11.25 -25.29
CA PRO A 85 -6.55 11.67 -24.37
C PRO A 85 -6.09 12.62 -23.26
N LEU A 86 -4.79 12.93 -23.15
CA LEU A 86 -4.24 13.68 -22.02
C LEU A 86 -3.13 14.65 -22.45
N PRO A 87 -2.94 15.77 -21.71
CA PRO A 87 -1.74 16.58 -21.81
C PRO A 87 -0.49 15.81 -21.32
N GLY A 88 0.68 16.18 -21.83
CA GLY A 88 1.96 15.54 -21.57
C GLY A 88 2.31 15.49 -20.08
N TYR A 89 1.97 16.51 -19.31
CA TYR A 89 2.22 16.57 -17.88
C TYR A 89 1.44 15.49 -17.11
N ARG A 90 0.22 15.13 -17.54
CA ARG A 90 -0.55 14.01 -16.95
C ARG A 90 0.03 12.66 -17.35
N TRP A 91 0.51 12.53 -18.58
CA TRP A 91 1.27 11.33 -18.98
C TRP A 91 2.51 11.15 -18.10
N ALA A 92 3.26 12.22 -17.84
CA ALA A 92 4.42 12.18 -16.94
C ALA A 92 4.00 11.75 -15.52
N GLN A 93 2.90 12.28 -14.98
CA GLN A 93 2.36 11.89 -13.67
C GLN A 93 2.01 10.39 -13.63
N TYR A 94 1.20 9.89 -14.58
CA TYR A 94 0.78 8.49 -14.59
C TYR A 94 1.92 7.52 -14.88
N ALA A 95 2.80 7.83 -15.84
CA ALA A 95 3.95 7.00 -16.17
C ALA A 95 4.94 6.92 -15.00
N SER A 96 5.26 8.06 -14.37
CA SER A 96 6.14 8.09 -13.21
C SER A 96 5.57 7.30 -12.03
N GLY A 97 4.25 7.40 -11.79
CA GLY A 97 3.54 6.56 -10.80
C GLY A 97 3.65 5.06 -11.12
N ALA A 98 3.34 4.65 -12.34
CA ALA A 98 3.42 3.25 -12.76
C ALA A 98 4.84 2.68 -12.66
N VAL A 99 5.85 3.43 -13.11
CA VAL A 99 7.26 3.05 -13.01
C VAL A 99 7.69 2.97 -11.55
N GLY A 100 7.35 3.97 -10.73
CA GLY A 100 7.66 3.99 -9.30
C GLY A 100 7.06 2.79 -8.56
N SER A 101 5.79 2.47 -8.82
CA SER A 101 5.13 1.28 -8.27
C SER A 101 5.81 -0.02 -8.72
N LEU A 102 6.19 -0.14 -9.99
CA LEU A 102 6.91 -1.30 -10.49
C LEU A 102 8.27 -1.47 -9.79
N VAL A 103 9.04 -0.39 -9.65
CA VAL A 103 10.32 -0.40 -8.94
C VAL A 103 10.14 -0.87 -7.50
N LEU A 104 9.11 -0.39 -6.79
CA LEU A 104 8.80 -0.81 -5.42
C LEU A 104 8.43 -2.30 -5.34
N VAL A 105 7.60 -2.80 -6.27
CA VAL A 105 7.22 -4.22 -6.33
C VAL A 105 8.45 -5.10 -6.58
N VAL A 106 9.31 -4.72 -7.53
CA VAL A 106 10.54 -5.46 -7.84
C VAL A 106 11.50 -5.42 -6.66
N ALA A 107 11.73 -4.26 -6.05
CA ALA A 107 12.60 -4.12 -4.87
C ALA A 107 12.08 -4.97 -3.70
N ALA A 108 10.78 -4.95 -3.43
CA ALA A 108 10.16 -5.79 -2.40
C ALA A 108 10.31 -7.28 -2.71
N ALA A 109 10.11 -7.70 -3.96
CA ALA A 109 10.27 -9.09 -4.37
C ALA A 109 11.72 -9.58 -4.25
N VAL A 110 12.69 -8.76 -4.68
CA VAL A 110 14.13 -9.06 -4.54
C VAL A 110 14.51 -9.15 -3.05
N TRP A 111 14.09 -8.18 -2.25
CA TRP A 111 14.34 -8.17 -0.80
C TRP A 111 13.74 -9.40 -0.10
N LEU A 112 12.50 -9.76 -0.43
CA LEU A 112 11.85 -10.97 0.11
C LEU A 112 12.60 -12.24 -0.31
N ARG A 113 12.98 -12.38 -1.58
CA ARG A 113 13.69 -13.56 -2.10
C ARG A 113 15.03 -13.79 -1.41
N GLY A 114 15.71 -12.72 -0.97
CA GLY A 114 16.97 -12.80 -0.20
C GLY A 114 16.82 -13.27 1.25
N ARG A 115 15.60 -13.37 1.79
CA ARG A 115 15.38 -13.73 3.21
C ARG A 115 15.19 -15.23 3.40
N PRO A 116 15.67 -15.84 4.50
CA PRO A 116 15.44 -17.27 4.76
C PRO A 116 13.94 -17.55 4.99
N ARG A 117 13.46 -18.72 4.53
CA ARG A 117 12.12 -19.22 4.88
C ARG A 117 12.15 -19.84 6.26
N ARG A 118 11.19 -19.46 7.10
CA ARG A 118 10.95 -20.02 8.44
C ARG A 118 9.50 -20.48 8.50
N PRO A 119 9.23 -21.78 8.25
CA PRO A 119 7.88 -22.34 8.35
C PRO A 119 7.27 -22.04 9.71
N ARG A 120 6.05 -21.52 9.71
CA ARG A 120 5.28 -21.20 10.92
C ARG A 120 3.81 -21.57 10.67
N PRO A 121 3.05 -22.06 11.65
CA PRO A 121 1.60 -22.18 11.51
C PRO A 121 0.94 -20.78 11.42
N ARG A 122 -0.19 -20.69 10.73
CA ARG A 122 -1.03 -19.47 10.75
C ARG A 122 -1.70 -19.33 12.12
N ARG A 123 -1.76 -18.12 12.66
CA ARG A 123 -2.45 -17.84 13.93
C ARG A 123 -3.95 -17.91 13.78
N VAL A 124 -4.49 -17.44 12.65
CA VAL A 124 -5.93 -17.48 12.34
C VAL A 124 -6.15 -18.19 10.99
N PRO A 125 -6.13 -19.54 10.94
CA PRO A 125 -6.26 -20.29 9.69
C PRO A 125 -7.57 -20.06 8.94
N VAL A 126 -8.64 -19.69 9.64
CA VAL A 126 -9.95 -19.38 9.06
C VAL A 126 -9.91 -18.12 8.17
N LEU A 127 -8.99 -17.19 8.44
CA LEU A 127 -8.69 -16.03 7.57
C LEU A 127 -7.54 -16.38 6.62
N GLY A 128 -7.68 -17.50 5.91
CA GLY A 128 -6.73 -17.96 4.91
C GLY A 128 -6.95 -17.35 3.53
N ASP A 129 -6.43 -18.02 2.50
CA ASP A 129 -6.39 -17.51 1.13
C ASP A 129 -7.77 -17.16 0.56
N ARG A 130 -8.84 -17.84 1.01
CA ARG A 130 -10.23 -17.53 0.61
C ARG A 130 -10.68 -16.13 1.03
N ALA A 131 -10.29 -15.68 2.22
CA ALA A 131 -10.62 -14.34 2.71
C ALA A 131 -9.86 -13.27 1.89
N LEU A 132 -8.61 -13.54 1.53
CA LEU A 132 -7.84 -12.68 0.64
C LEU A 132 -8.42 -12.63 -0.77
N MET A 133 -8.82 -13.78 -1.34
CA MET A 133 -9.45 -13.84 -2.66
C MET A 133 -10.79 -13.10 -2.67
N ALA A 134 -11.62 -13.26 -1.64
CA ALA A 134 -12.89 -12.53 -1.52
C ALA A 134 -12.65 -11.02 -1.40
N GLY A 135 -11.69 -10.60 -0.57
CA GLY A 135 -11.29 -9.20 -0.44
C GLY A 135 -10.78 -8.61 -1.76
N GLY A 136 -9.88 -9.33 -2.44
CA GLY A 136 -9.36 -8.95 -3.76
C GLY A 136 -10.44 -8.88 -4.82
N GLY A 137 -11.36 -9.84 -4.85
CA GLY A 137 -12.52 -9.83 -5.73
C GLY A 137 -13.45 -8.63 -5.48
N GLY A 138 -13.65 -8.26 -4.22
CA GLY A 138 -14.40 -7.06 -3.84
C GLY A 138 -13.73 -5.76 -4.32
N VAL A 139 -12.40 -5.66 -4.21
CA VAL A 139 -11.64 -4.51 -4.76
C VAL A 139 -11.77 -4.46 -6.27
N VAL A 140 -11.57 -5.58 -6.98
CA VAL A 140 -11.71 -5.64 -8.45
C VAL A 140 -13.12 -5.22 -8.87
N LEU A 141 -14.15 -5.74 -8.21
CA LEU A 141 -15.53 -5.38 -8.49
C LEU A 141 -15.77 -3.87 -8.29
N ALA A 142 -15.30 -3.29 -7.19
CA ALA A 142 -15.44 -1.86 -6.93
C ALA A 142 -14.76 -1.01 -8.02
N VAL A 143 -13.56 -1.40 -8.44
CA VAL A 143 -12.82 -0.71 -9.51
C VAL A 143 -13.54 -0.82 -10.85
N VAL A 144 -14.10 -1.99 -11.18
CA VAL A 144 -14.89 -2.18 -12.41
C VAL A 144 -16.15 -1.30 -12.38
N VAL A 145 -16.86 -1.25 -11.25
CA VAL A 145 -18.05 -0.40 -11.09
C VAL A 145 -17.69 1.08 -11.23
N SER A 146 -16.60 1.55 -10.61
CA SER A 146 -16.10 2.91 -10.77
C SER A 146 -15.75 3.19 -12.24
N ALA A 147 -14.98 2.32 -12.88
CA ALA A 147 -14.58 2.50 -14.28
C ALA A 147 -15.77 2.56 -15.24
N ILE A 148 -16.82 1.76 -15.00
CA ILE A 148 -18.06 1.81 -15.80
C ILE A 148 -18.80 3.13 -15.55
N SER A 149 -18.86 3.59 -14.30
CA SER A 149 -19.53 4.84 -13.93
C SER A 149 -18.86 6.05 -14.57
N ASP A 150 -17.54 6.03 -14.67
CA ASP A 150 -16.72 7.16 -15.14
C ASP A 150 -16.42 7.08 -16.66
N VAL A 151 -16.86 6.03 -17.36
CA VAL A 151 -16.44 5.77 -18.75
C VAL A 151 -16.84 6.87 -19.73
N THR A 152 -17.99 7.51 -19.49
CA THR A 152 -18.49 8.60 -20.34
C THR A 152 -17.77 9.92 -20.11
N ASP A 153 -17.08 10.07 -18.97
CA ASP A 153 -16.37 11.29 -18.58
C ASP A 153 -14.92 11.32 -19.10
N GLY A 154 -14.55 10.29 -19.86
CA GLY A 154 -13.28 10.18 -20.56
C GLY A 154 -12.18 9.47 -19.75
N PHE A 155 -11.06 9.24 -20.41
CA PHE A 155 -9.96 8.42 -19.88
C PHE A 155 -9.43 8.91 -18.53
N HIS A 156 -9.32 10.23 -18.34
CA HIS A 156 -8.84 10.80 -17.08
C HIS A 156 -9.74 10.43 -15.91
N ALA A 157 -11.06 10.56 -16.07
CA ALA A 157 -12.03 10.24 -15.02
C ALA A 157 -11.94 8.76 -14.65
N VAL A 158 -11.91 7.87 -15.64
CA VAL A 158 -11.73 6.42 -15.42
C VAL A 158 -10.41 6.11 -14.69
N ALA A 159 -9.29 6.66 -15.14
CA ALA A 159 -7.98 6.38 -14.54
C ALA A 159 -7.87 6.91 -13.11
N TYR A 160 -8.37 8.12 -12.87
CA TYR A 160 -8.39 8.77 -11.56
C TYR A 160 -9.34 8.04 -10.60
N GLY A 161 -10.57 7.75 -11.04
CA GLY A 161 -11.57 7.02 -10.29
C GLY A 161 -11.10 5.60 -9.93
N ALA A 162 -10.54 4.87 -10.90
CA ALA A 162 -9.97 3.55 -10.65
C ALA A 162 -8.83 3.59 -9.60
N ALA A 163 -7.94 4.59 -9.67
CA ALA A 163 -6.85 4.73 -8.70
C ALA A 163 -7.37 5.01 -7.28
N ILE A 164 -8.30 5.95 -7.13
CA ILE A 164 -8.92 6.29 -5.84
C ILE A 164 -9.70 5.10 -5.29
N THR A 165 -10.55 4.48 -6.12
CA THR A 165 -11.39 3.36 -5.72
C THR A 165 -10.54 2.16 -5.32
N THR A 166 -9.46 1.87 -6.04
CA THR A 166 -8.51 0.81 -5.66
C THR A 166 -7.93 1.07 -4.27
N MET A 167 -7.47 2.30 -4.01
CA MET A 167 -6.86 2.67 -2.74
C MET A 167 -7.88 2.61 -1.59
N ALA A 168 -9.07 3.19 -1.77
CA ALA A 168 -10.13 3.21 -0.76
C ALA A 168 -10.66 1.80 -0.46
N ALA A 169 -11.01 1.02 -1.49
CA ALA A 169 -11.52 -0.34 -1.33
C ALA A 169 -10.48 -1.25 -0.68
N SER A 170 -9.21 -1.13 -1.07
CA SER A 170 -8.12 -1.89 -0.44
C SER A 170 -7.95 -1.53 1.04
N ALA A 171 -8.02 -0.24 1.40
CA ALA A 171 -7.93 0.20 2.78
C ALA A 171 -9.07 -0.38 3.64
N VAL A 172 -10.31 -0.36 3.11
CA VAL A 172 -11.47 -0.97 3.78
C VAL A 172 -11.27 -2.47 3.96
N VAL A 173 -10.92 -3.20 2.91
CA VAL A 173 -10.69 -4.66 2.97
C VAL A 173 -9.58 -5.00 3.97
N VAL A 174 -8.44 -4.32 3.90
CA VAL A 174 -7.31 -4.54 4.82
C VAL A 174 -7.73 -4.27 6.27
N LEU A 175 -8.45 -3.19 6.53
CA LEU A 175 -8.92 -2.87 7.88
C LEU A 175 -9.94 -3.90 8.38
N SER A 176 -10.94 -4.26 7.57
CA SER A 176 -11.95 -5.26 7.93
C SER A 176 -11.33 -6.61 8.25
N LEU A 177 -10.41 -7.09 7.42
CA LEU A 177 -9.70 -8.35 7.66
C LEU A 177 -8.82 -8.27 8.90
N SER A 178 -8.13 -7.14 9.12
CA SER A 178 -7.30 -6.92 10.31
C SER A 178 -8.14 -6.92 11.60
N LEU A 179 -9.31 -6.27 11.60
CA LEU A 179 -10.22 -6.26 12.74
C LEU A 179 -10.82 -7.65 13.01
N ALA A 180 -11.20 -8.38 11.97
CA ALA A 180 -11.66 -9.76 12.10
C ALA A 180 -10.56 -10.64 12.72
N TRP A 181 -9.32 -10.51 12.24
CA TRP A 181 -8.16 -11.23 12.76
C TRP A 181 -7.93 -10.92 14.26
N GLN A 182 -7.98 -9.64 14.65
CA GLN A 182 -7.88 -9.23 16.06
C GLN A 182 -8.99 -9.87 16.92
N GLY A 183 -10.20 -9.95 16.39
CA GLY A 183 -11.33 -10.61 17.05
C GLY A 183 -11.07 -12.11 17.31
N PHE A 184 -10.53 -12.83 16.33
CA PHE A 184 -10.16 -14.24 16.50
C PHE A 184 -9.01 -14.42 17.48
N VAL A 185 -7.95 -13.61 17.38
CA VAL A 185 -6.78 -13.70 18.29
C VAL A 185 -7.19 -13.46 19.74
N ARG A 186 -8.05 -12.48 20.01
CA ARG A 186 -8.53 -12.19 21.37
C ARG A 186 -9.43 -13.28 21.95
N ARG A 187 -10.07 -14.09 21.11
CA ARG A 187 -10.94 -15.21 21.52
C ARG A 187 -10.18 -16.52 21.70
N ALA A 188 -8.94 -16.61 21.23
CA ALA A 188 -8.13 -17.81 21.42
C ALA A 188 -7.79 -17.98 22.92
N PRO A 189 -8.09 -19.13 23.56
CA PRO A 189 -7.76 -19.34 24.96
C PRO A 189 -6.25 -19.29 25.20
N ALA A 190 -5.84 -18.65 26.29
CA ALA A 190 -4.45 -18.36 26.64
C ALA A 190 -3.58 -19.60 27.02
N GLY A 191 -3.92 -20.81 26.59
CA GLY A 191 -3.36 -22.04 27.15
C GLY A 191 -3.13 -23.16 26.13
N SER A 192 -2.12 -23.01 25.28
CA SER A 192 -1.45 -24.17 24.64
C SER A 192 -0.02 -23.83 24.23
N GLU A 193 0.76 -23.24 25.13
CA GLU A 193 2.20 -23.49 25.10
C GLU A 193 2.40 -24.97 25.46
N GLN A 194 2.45 -25.81 24.43
CA GLN A 194 2.90 -27.20 24.56
C GLN A 194 4.32 -27.16 25.14
N LYS A 195 4.45 -27.64 26.38
CA LYS A 195 5.74 -28.00 26.96
C LYS A 195 6.39 -29.03 26.04
N PRO A 196 7.64 -28.83 25.60
CA PRO A 196 8.37 -29.89 24.91
C PRO A 196 8.53 -31.05 25.89
N THR A 197 8.02 -32.23 25.50
CA THR A 197 8.32 -33.53 26.13
C THR A 197 9.72 -33.96 25.79
#